data_AF-A0A3P5YP08-F1
#
_entry.id   AF-A0A3P5YP08-F1
#
_cell.length_a   1.000
_cell.length_b   1.000
_cell.length_c   1.000
_cell.angle_alpha   90.00
_cell.angle_beta   90.00
_cell.angle_gamma   90.00
#
_symmetry.space_group_name_H-M   'P 1'
#
loop_
_entity.id
_entity.type
_entity.pdbx_description
1 polymer ?
#
loop_
_entity_poly.entity_id
_entity_poly.type
_entity_poly.pdbx_seq_one_letter_code
_entity_poly.pdbx_strand_id
1 'polypeptide(L)'
;MLMWLHFASSIFGGSASIFEFELYFGLLIFVVYMVVDTQEIIEKAHLGDMDYEKHSLTLFTDFVAVFIRILIIMLKNAADKEEKKKKKKKRRN
;
A
#
# COMPACT_ATOMS: atom_id res chain seq x y z
N MET A 1 3.20 -3.20 -31.64
CA MET A 1 4.02 -2.13 -31.03
C MET A 1 3.16 -1.01 -30.43
N LEU A 2 2.17 -0.49 -31.16
CA LEU A 2 1.24 0.55 -30.67
C LEU A 2 0.48 0.19 -29.39
N MET A 3 0.07 -1.07 -29.21
CA MET A 3 -0.64 -1.53 -28.00
C MET A 3 0.19 -1.34 -26.71
N TRP A 4 1.50 -1.58 -26.77
CA TRP A 4 2.41 -1.36 -25.65
C TRP A 4 2.59 0.13 -25.34
N LEU A 5 2.59 0.98 -26.37
CA LEU A 5 2.65 2.44 -26.25
C LEU A 5 1.38 3.01 -25.61
N HIS A 6 0.21 2.49 -25.96
CA HIS A 6 -1.06 2.89 -25.32
C HIS A 6 -1.15 2.39 -23.88
N PHE A 7 -0.66 1.19 -23.58
CA PHE A 7 -0.59 0.68 -22.21
C PHE A 7 0.36 1.51 -21.35
N ALA A 8 1.57 1.79 -21.85
CA ALA A 8 2.51 2.69 -21.20
C ALA A 8 1.93 4.10 -21.04
N SER A 9 1.32 4.68 -22.06
CA SER A 9 0.72 6.02 -21.96
C SER A 9 -0.49 6.07 -21.02
N SER A 10 -1.25 4.98 -20.88
CA SER A 10 -2.36 4.87 -19.92
C SER A 10 -1.86 4.76 -18.47
N ILE A 11 -0.71 4.12 -18.24
CA ILE A 11 -0.09 3.99 -16.92
C ILE A 11 0.70 5.26 -16.56
N PHE A 12 1.40 5.86 -17.53
CA PHE A 12 2.30 7.00 -17.33
C PHE A 12 1.67 8.38 -17.62
N GLY A 13 0.51 8.45 -18.27
CA GLY A 13 -0.08 9.70 -18.75
C GLY A 13 -0.76 10.56 -17.68
N GLY A 14 -0.92 10.05 -16.46
CA GLY A 14 -1.48 10.80 -15.33
C GLY A 14 -0.60 10.65 -14.10
N SER A 15 -0.08 11.76 -13.56
CA SER A 15 0.67 11.78 -12.30
C SER A 15 -0.10 11.13 -11.15
N ALA A 16 -1.43 11.22 -11.17
CA ALA A 16 -2.31 10.54 -10.22
C ALA A 16 -2.33 9.01 -10.38
N SER A 17 -2.31 8.49 -11.62
CA SER A 17 -2.36 7.05 -11.90
C SER A 17 -1.05 6.34 -11.57
N ILE A 18 0.10 6.96 -11.86
CA ILE A 18 1.41 6.43 -11.45
C ILE A 18 1.48 6.33 -9.92
N PHE A 19 1.04 7.39 -9.23
CA PHE A 19 1.05 7.42 -7.77
C PHE A 19 0.01 6.48 -7.14
N GLU A 20 -1.12 6.20 -7.79
CA GLU A 20 -2.04 5.12 -7.33
C GLU A 20 -1.42 3.75 -7.52
N PHE A 21 -0.81 3.50 -8.69
CA PHE A 21 -0.14 2.25 -8.99
C PHE A 21 0.99 1.96 -7.99
N GLU A 22 1.89 2.91 -7.74
CA GLU A 22 3.00 2.76 -6.79
C GLU A 22 2.50 2.42 -5.38
N LEU A 23 1.40 3.05 -4.96
CA LEU A 23 0.85 2.91 -3.63
C LEU A 23 0.17 1.54 -3.44
N TYR A 24 -0.66 1.11 -4.39
CA TYR A 24 -1.29 -0.23 -4.34
C TYR A 24 -0.29 -1.37 -4.60
N PHE A 25 0.67 -1.17 -5.51
CA PHE A 25 1.71 -2.15 -5.80
C PHE A 25 2.67 -2.30 -4.61
N GLY A 26 3.08 -1.18 -4.00
CA GLY A 26 3.88 -1.19 -2.78
C GLY A 26 3.14 -1.84 -1.60
N LEU A 27 1.82 -1.67 -1.49
CA LEU A 27 1.00 -2.38 -0.52
C LEU A 27 1.00 -3.89 -0.77
N LEU A 28 0.84 -4.32 -2.03
CA LEU A 28 0.82 -5.74 -2.39
C LEU A 28 2.13 -6.45 -2.03
N ILE A 29 3.28 -5.86 -2.39
CA ILE A 29 4.60 -6.42 -2.03
C ILE A 29 4.73 -6.56 -0.52
N PHE A 30 4.23 -5.57 0.23
CA PHE A 30 4.35 -5.57 1.67
C PHE A 30 3.48 -6.62 2.35
N VAL A 31 2.24 -6.81 1.87
CA VAL A 31 1.38 -7.88 2.37
C VAL A 31 2.01 -9.25 2.09
N VAL A 32 2.59 -9.44 0.90
CA VAL A 32 3.32 -10.69 0.58
C VAL A 32 4.50 -10.90 1.53
N TYR A 33 5.31 -9.86 1.76
CA TYR A 33 6.44 -9.92 2.68
C TYR A 33 6.00 -10.27 4.11
N MET A 34 4.94 -9.62 4.59
CA MET A 34 4.35 -9.86 5.90
C MET A 34 3.86 -11.31 6.07
N VAL A 35 3.27 -11.90 5.02
CA VAL A 35 2.84 -13.31 5.03
C VAL A 35 4.05 -14.23 5.12
N VAL A 36 5.13 -13.96 4.38
CA VAL A 36 6.37 -14.74 4.41
C VAL A 36 7.02 -14.66 5.80
N ASP A 37 7.15 -13.46 6.36
CA ASP A 37 7.71 -13.25 7.71
C ASP A 37 6.87 -13.99 8.76
N THR A 38 5.54 -13.97 8.61
CA THR A 38 4.64 -14.73 9.49
C THR A 38 4.85 -16.25 9.37
N GLN A 39 5.10 -16.78 8.17
CA GLN A 39 5.42 -18.20 8.00
C GLN A 39 6.73 -18.57 8.69
N GLU A 40 7.79 -17.75 8.56
CA GLU A 40 9.05 -17.99 9.26
C GLU A 40 8.89 -18.01 10.79
N ILE A 41 8.07 -17.10 11.33
CA ILE A 41 7.75 -17.06 12.76
C ILE A 41 7.03 -18.33 13.20
N ILE A 42 6.05 -18.81 12.41
CA ILE A 42 5.30 -20.02 12.70
C ILE A 42 6.21 -21.25 12.66
N GLU A 43 7.10 -21.36 11.67
CA GLU A 43 8.06 -22.45 11.57
C GLU A 43 9.06 -22.47 12.74
N LYS A 44 9.59 -21.30 13.13
CA LYS A 44 10.48 -21.16 14.30
C LYS A 44 9.77 -21.52 15.60
N ALA A 45 8.51 -21.11 15.76
CA ALA A 45 7.69 -21.49 16.91
C ALA A 45 7.39 -23.01 16.94
N HIS A 46 7.19 -23.64 15.78
CA HIS A 46 6.94 -25.08 15.68
C HIS A 46 8.19 -25.93 15.98
N LEU A 47 9.39 -25.39 15.73
CA LEU A 47 10.67 -26.02 16.04
C LEU A 47 11.09 -25.91 17.52
N GLY A 48 10.26 -25.30 18.37
CA GLY A 48 10.47 -25.24 19.82
C GLY A 48 11.29 -24.04 20.31
N ASP A 49 11.54 -23.05 19.46
CA ASP A 49 12.23 -21.81 19.85
C ASP A 49 11.25 -20.86 20.57
N MET A 50 11.49 -20.63 21.87
CA MET A 50 10.59 -19.93 22.79
C MET A 50 10.89 -18.42 22.91
N ASP A 51 11.53 -17.82 21.90
CA ASP A 51 11.81 -16.37 21.85
C ASP A 51 10.55 -15.57 21.45
N TYR A 52 9.52 -15.61 22.30
CA TYR A 52 8.23 -14.92 22.13
C TYR A 52 8.37 -13.41 21.92
N GLU A 53 9.39 -12.81 22.53
CA GLU A 53 9.67 -11.37 22.48
C GLU A 53 10.03 -10.93 21.06
N LYS A 54 10.92 -11.63 20.38
CA LYS A 54 11.32 -11.32 18.99
C LYS A 54 10.18 -11.55 18.00
N HIS A 55 9.44 -12.65 18.16
CA HIS A 55 8.27 -12.94 17.32
C HIS A 55 7.19 -11.86 17.46
N SER A 56 6.94 -11.37 18.68
CA SER A 56 5.97 -10.29 18.92
C SER A 56 6.41 -8.97 18.29
N LEU A 57 7.70 -8.64 18.33
CA LEU A 57 8.26 -7.41 17.75
C LEU A 57 8.19 -7.40 16.22
N THR A 58 8.43 -8.54 15.57
CA THR A 58 8.29 -8.66 14.12
C THR A 58 6.83 -8.45 13.71
N LEU A 59 5.89 -9.13 14.37
CA LEU A 59 4.45 -8.98 14.08
C LEU A 59 3.94 -7.56 14.36
N PHE A 60 4.45 -6.90 15.39
CA PHE A 60 4.14 -5.51 15.70
C PHE A 60 4.66 -4.54 14.64
N THR A 61 5.90 -4.75 14.17
CA THR A 61 6.52 -3.93 13.12
C THR A 61 5.74 -4.03 11.81
N ASP A 62 5.34 -5.24 11.45
CA ASP A 62 4.49 -5.55 10.31
C ASP A 62 3.13 -4.86 10.40
N PHE A 63 2.47 -4.95 11.55
CA PHE A 63 1.20 -4.28 11.81
C PHE A 63 1.31 -2.76 11.67
N VAL A 64 2.31 -2.13 12.30
CA VAL A 64 2.55 -0.68 12.22
C VAL A 64 2.79 -0.24 10.77
N ALA A 65 3.53 -1.03 10.01
CA ALA A 65 3.84 -0.70 8.63
C ALA A 65 2.62 -0.84 7.69
N VAL A 66 1.75 -1.84 7.87
CA VAL A 66 0.44 -1.90 7.18
C VAL A 66 -0.44 -0.71 7.59
N PHE A 67 -0.49 -0.39 8.89
CA PHE A 67 -1.30 0.71 9.42
C PHE A 67 -0.91 2.05 8.78
N ILE A 68 0.38 2.37 8.69
CA ILE A 68 0.88 3.58 8.03
C ILE A 68 0.45 3.62 6.55
N ARG A 69 0.56 2.50 5.82
CA ARG A 69 0.17 2.44 4.40
C ARG A 69 -1.33 2.71 4.22
N ILE A 70 -2.18 2.17 5.09
CA ILE A 70 -3.62 2.46 5.09
C ILE A 70 -3.88 3.96 5.37
N LEU A 71 -3.16 4.57 6.32
CA LEU A 71 -3.29 6.00 6.59
C LEU A 71 -2.93 6.86 5.38
N ILE A 72 -1.87 6.51 4.65
CA ILE A 72 -1.47 7.22 3.42
C ILE A 72 -2.59 7.13 2.36
N ILE A 73 -3.22 5.96 2.19
CA ILE A 73 -4.38 5.78 1.29
C ILE A 73 -5.54 6.69 1.71
N MET A 74 -5.85 6.71 3.00
CA MET A 74 -6.96 7.51 3.54
C MET A 74 -6.71 9.01 3.36
N LEU A 75 -5.49 9.49 3.63
CA LEU A 75 -5.10 10.89 3.43
C LEU A 75 -5.23 11.30 1.96
N LYS A 76 -4.77 10.45 1.03
CA LYS A 76 -4.92 10.69 -0.41
C LYS A 76 -6.39 10.76 -0.83
N ASN A 77 -7.20 9.78 -0.40
CA ASN A 77 -8.64 9.76 -0.68
C ASN A 77 -9.36 11.01 -0.13
N ALA A 78 -8.95 11.51 1.05
CA ALA A 78 -9.48 12.74 1.62
C ALA A 78 -9.11 13.97 0.78
N ALA A 79 -7.84 14.09 0.36
CA ALA A 79 -7.34 15.17 -0.48
C ALA A 79 -8.06 15.21 -1.85
N ASP A 80 -8.24 14.06 -2.50
CA ASP A 80 -8.94 13.97 -3.78
C ASP A 80 -10.42 14.36 -3.66
N LYS A 81 -11.05 14.01 -2.53
CA LYS A 81 -12.44 14.38 -2.24
C LYS A 81 -12.59 15.89 -2.04
N GLU A 82 -11.63 16.54 -1.39
CA GLU A 82 -11.59 18.01 -1.28
C GLU A 82 -11.39 18.69 -2.64
N GLU A 83 -10.46 18.19 -3.46
CA GLU A 83 -10.17 18.78 -4.76
C GLU A 83 -11.39 18.69 -5.69
N LYS A 84 -12.09 17.54 -5.69
CA LYS A 84 -13.36 17.35 -6.41
C LYS A 84 -14.45 18.30 -5.92
N LYS A 85 -14.55 18.56 -4.61
CA LYS A 85 -15.50 19.55 -4.05
C LYS A 85 -15.16 20.98 -4.51
N LYS A 86 -13.89 21.37 -4.49
CA LYS A 86 -13.43 22.70 -4.97
C LYS A 86 -13.73 22.89 -6.46
N LYS A 87 -13.45 21.89 -7.30
CA LYS A 87 -13.77 21.89 -8.73
C LYS A 87 -15.29 22.02 -8.99
N LYS A 88 -16.13 21.32 -8.23
CA LYS A 88 -17.61 21.44 -8.33
C LYS A 88 -18.12 22.83 -7.94
N LYS A 89 -17.55 23.46 -6.91
CA LYS A 89 -17.93 24.82 -6.50
C LYS A 89 -17.55 25.85 -7.57
N LYS A 90 -16.38 25.71 -8.19
CA LYS A 90 -15.89 26.61 -9.25
C LYS A 90 -16.67 26.50 -10.57
N ARG A 91 -17.39 25.39 -10.81
CA ARG A 91 -18.28 25.19 -11.97
C ARG A 91 -19.71 25.73 -11.76
N ARG A 92 -20.07 26.06 -10.53
CA ARG A 92 -21.40 26.59 -10.16
C ARG A 92 -21.45 28.11 -10.06
N ASN A 93 -20.29 28.76 -10.02
CA ASN A 93 -20.13 30.21 -10.15
C ASN A 93 -19.70 30.53 -11.58
#